data_AF-A0A1D9Q3Z7-F1
#
_entry.id   AF-A0A1D9Q3Z7-F1
#
_cell.length_a   1.000
_cell.length_b   1.000
_cell.length_c   1.000
_cell.angle_alpha   90.00
_cell.angle_beta   90.00
_cell.angle_gamma   90.00
#
_symmetry.space_group_name_H-M   'P 1'
#
loop_
_entity.id
_entity.type
_entity.pdbx_description
1 polymer ?
#
loop_
_entity_poly.entity_id
_entity_poly.type
_entity_poly.pdbx_seq_one_letter_code
_entity_poly.pdbx_strand_id
1 'polypeptide(L)'
;MLIKRLNTNIMLDLELAGFPDNYNPAITQIGAIHFDIETGRELASFCEFPQLQSSLNFGPAQDTITITWCKIHNPEALKKSQESTVTLDNALKAFTAWVDSYRESTRREAQASCVRDLMGEVKIWANGSMQDNRWIDTAYTICNLAKPWKYYSNMCIMTTNNTVLELTGRNYRMEAEQDRKGAHDAVADCMHQIGWFMPCLTALRDNSRKRRIDDQNETYRRNQRRMLTRQ
;
A
#
# COMPACT_ATOMS: atom_id res chain seq x y z
N MET A 1 -24.76 -1.79 12.97
CA MET A 1 -23.86 -1.89 11.79
C MET A 1 -22.83 -0.78 11.92
N LEU A 2 -21.53 -1.08 11.88
CA LEU A 2 -20.49 -0.05 11.78
C LEU A 2 -20.64 0.64 10.42
N ILE A 3 -20.80 1.96 10.41
CA ILE A 3 -20.83 2.77 9.19
C ILE A 3 -19.47 2.65 8.49
N LYS A 4 -19.48 2.37 7.19
CA LYS A 4 -18.26 2.21 6.39
C LYS A 4 -17.64 3.59 6.16
N ARG A 5 -16.45 3.84 6.70
CA ARG A 5 -15.71 5.09 6.46
C ARG A 5 -15.12 5.13 5.05
N LEU A 6 -15.16 6.32 4.44
CA LEU A 6 -14.51 6.67 3.17
C LEU A 6 -13.06 7.07 3.46
N ASN A 7 -12.13 6.15 3.24
CA ASN A 7 -10.70 6.37 3.37
C ASN A 7 -10.09 6.76 2.02
N THR A 8 -9.03 7.58 2.05
CA THR A 8 -8.16 7.80 0.89
C THR A 8 -7.13 6.67 0.87
N ASN A 9 -7.27 5.72 -0.06
CA ASN A 9 -6.40 4.53 -0.13
C ASN A 9 -5.31 4.74 -1.18
N ILE A 10 -4.06 4.70 -0.75
CA ILE A 10 -2.90 4.90 -1.62
C ILE A 10 -2.01 3.67 -1.52
N MET A 11 -1.74 3.00 -2.64
CA MET A 11 -0.65 2.05 -2.75
C MET A 11 0.65 2.83 -2.96
N LEU A 12 1.70 2.48 -2.22
CA LEU A 12 3.02 3.07 -2.29
C LEU A 12 4.04 1.98 -2.59
N ASP A 13 4.95 2.28 -3.50
CA ASP A 13 6.12 1.47 -3.80
C ASP A 13 7.32 2.41 -4.02
N LEU A 14 8.52 1.96 -3.62
CA LEU A 14 9.73 2.75 -3.73
C LEU A 14 10.82 1.95 -4.45
N GLU A 15 11.42 2.59 -5.47
CA GLU A 15 12.69 2.12 -5.98
C GLU A 15 13.83 2.66 -5.14
N LEU A 16 14.81 1.80 -4.91
CA LEU A 16 15.92 2.08 -4.02
C LEU A 16 17.26 1.94 -4.73
N ALA A 17 18.17 2.84 -4.39
CA ALA A 17 19.61 2.66 -4.47
C ALA A 17 20.12 2.00 -3.17
N GLY A 18 19.94 0.68 -3.06
CA GLY A 18 20.05 -0.03 -1.79
C GLY A 18 19.94 -1.55 -1.91
N PHE A 19 20.63 -2.30 -1.05
CA PHE A 19 20.12 -3.63 -0.71
C PHE A 19 18.84 -3.47 0.15
N PRO A 20 17.82 -4.34 -0.02
CA PRO A 20 16.59 -4.29 0.78
C PRO A 20 16.82 -4.41 2.30
N ASP A 21 17.91 -5.04 2.72
CA ASP A 21 18.26 -5.21 4.14
C ASP A 21 18.97 -3.97 4.73
N ASN A 22 19.27 -2.96 3.91
CA ASN A 22 19.83 -1.70 4.39
C ASN A 22 18.77 -0.94 5.19
N TYR A 23 19.17 -0.38 6.34
CA TYR A 23 18.25 0.30 7.25
C TYR A 23 17.66 1.57 6.63
N ASN A 24 18.44 2.29 5.80
CA ASN A 24 18.09 3.58 5.20
C ASN A 24 18.61 3.67 3.74
N PRO A 25 18.02 2.91 2.80
CA PRO A 25 18.42 2.96 1.40
C PRO A 25 18.07 4.32 0.77
N ALA A 26 18.85 4.76 -0.22
CA ALA A 26 18.55 5.99 -0.93
C ALA A 26 17.37 5.76 -1.88
N ILE A 27 16.33 6.59 -1.80
CA ILE A 27 15.16 6.47 -2.68
C ILE A 27 15.49 7.04 -4.06
N THR A 28 15.26 6.27 -5.12
CA THR A 28 15.47 6.64 -6.52
C THR A 28 14.16 6.90 -7.28
N GLN A 29 13.06 6.29 -6.84
CA GLN A 29 11.72 6.56 -7.35
C GLN A 29 10.69 6.48 -6.23
N ILE A 30 9.72 7.39 -6.25
CA ILE A 30 8.50 7.32 -5.44
C ILE A 30 7.34 7.08 -6.40
N GLY A 31 6.76 5.88 -6.35
CA GLY A 31 5.55 5.54 -7.09
C GLY A 31 4.38 5.41 -6.14
N ALA A 32 3.24 6.00 -6.48
CA ALA A 32 2.02 5.81 -5.71
C ALA A 32 0.78 5.78 -6.58
N ILE A 33 -0.22 5.00 -6.17
CA ILE A 33 -1.53 4.92 -6.80
C ILE A 33 -2.60 5.20 -5.76
N HIS A 34 -3.38 6.26 -5.96
CA HIS A 34 -4.66 6.43 -5.28
C HIS A 34 -5.66 5.50 -5.95
N PHE A 35 -6.24 4.55 -5.22
CA PHE A 35 -7.12 3.52 -5.78
C PHE A 35 -8.41 3.36 -4.99
N ASP A 36 -9.41 2.82 -5.69
CA ASP A 36 -10.65 2.38 -5.09
C ASP A 36 -10.46 1.02 -4.41
N ILE A 37 -10.61 0.96 -3.08
CA ILE A 37 -10.41 -0.27 -2.27
C ILE A 37 -11.50 -1.35 -2.49
N GLU A 38 -12.60 -1.02 -3.16
CA GLU A 38 -13.65 -1.99 -3.47
C GLU A 38 -13.35 -2.74 -4.77
N THR A 39 -12.84 -2.01 -5.77
CA THR A 39 -12.71 -2.45 -7.16
C THR A 39 -11.27 -2.64 -7.60
N GLY A 40 -10.31 -2.01 -6.92
CA GLY A 40 -8.90 -1.96 -7.33
C GLY A 40 -8.61 -0.96 -8.45
N ARG A 41 -9.61 -0.16 -8.86
CA ARG A 41 -9.44 0.79 -9.96
C ARG A 41 -8.49 1.91 -9.55
N GLU A 42 -7.51 2.20 -10.42
CA GLU A 42 -6.70 3.41 -10.33
C GLU A 42 -7.57 4.65 -10.46
N LEU A 43 -7.44 5.57 -9.50
CA LEU A 43 -8.10 6.88 -9.51
C LEU A 43 -7.11 7.98 -9.88
N ALA A 44 -5.85 7.84 -9.46
CA ALA A 44 -4.75 8.70 -9.85
C ALA A 44 -3.40 8.04 -9.54
N SER A 45 -2.36 8.48 -10.26
CA SER A 45 -0.97 8.07 -10.05
C SER A 45 -0.09 9.26 -9.62
N PHE A 46 1.00 8.93 -8.92
CA PHE A 46 2.10 9.82 -8.57
C PHE A 46 3.41 9.13 -8.94
N CYS A 47 4.32 9.88 -9.56
CA CYS A 47 5.64 9.40 -9.93
C CYS A 47 6.64 10.54 -9.80
N GLU A 48 7.62 10.37 -8.94
CA GLU A 48 8.76 11.28 -8.82
C GLU A 48 10.06 10.49 -8.78
N PHE A 49 11.11 11.09 -9.34
CA PHE A 49 12.47 10.54 -9.29
C PHE A 49 13.35 11.49 -8.48
N PRO A 50 13.46 11.31 -7.14
CA PRO A 50 14.40 12.07 -6.34
C PRO A 50 15.81 11.99 -6.89
N GLN A 51 16.55 13.09 -6.88
CA GLN A 51 17.94 13.16 -7.26
C GLN A 51 18.77 12.24 -6.37
N LEU A 52 19.48 11.29 -6.98
CA LEU A 52 20.24 10.26 -6.26
C LEU A 52 21.18 10.88 -5.22
N GLN A 53 21.94 11.90 -5.59
CA GLN A 53 22.88 12.54 -4.67
C GLN A 53 22.17 13.18 -3.46
N SER A 54 21.01 13.80 -3.68
CA SER A 54 20.21 14.32 -2.57
C SER A 54 19.74 13.21 -1.65
N SER A 55 19.30 12.07 -2.18
CA SER A 55 18.89 10.91 -1.38
C SER A 55 20.07 10.31 -0.60
N LEU A 56 21.25 10.26 -1.21
CA LEU A 56 22.49 9.77 -0.59
C LEU A 56 23.01 10.67 0.52
N ASN A 57 22.80 11.98 0.45
CA ASN A 57 23.21 12.90 1.51
C ASN A 57 22.47 12.65 2.84
N PHE A 58 21.34 11.94 2.77
CA PHE A 58 20.47 11.64 3.90
C PHE A 58 20.54 10.17 4.36
N GLY A 59 21.12 9.26 3.57
CA GLY A 59 21.23 7.83 3.88
C GLY A 59 22.67 7.28 3.81
N PRO A 60 23.01 6.20 4.52
CA PRO A 60 24.36 5.60 4.54
C PRO A 60 24.77 4.85 3.26
N ALA A 61 24.09 5.00 2.13
CA ALA A 61 24.31 4.20 0.92
C ALA A 61 25.52 4.68 0.08
N GLN A 62 26.73 4.71 0.66
CA GLN A 62 27.94 5.11 -0.07
C GLN A 62 28.76 3.95 -0.64
N ASP A 63 28.33 2.69 -0.48
CA ASP A 63 29.10 1.54 -0.99
C ASP A 63 28.78 1.24 -2.47
N THR A 64 29.83 1.20 -3.29
CA THR A 64 29.88 0.70 -4.69
C THR A 64 29.11 -0.59 -4.98
N ILE A 65 29.02 -1.52 -4.00
CA ILE A 65 28.26 -2.77 -4.15
C ILE A 65 26.76 -2.48 -4.32
N THR A 66 26.26 -1.47 -3.60
CA THR A 66 24.84 -1.07 -3.59
C THR A 66 24.39 -0.54 -4.95
N ILE A 67 25.20 0.33 -5.58
CA ILE A 67 24.91 0.88 -6.91
C ILE A 67 24.94 -0.22 -7.98
N THR A 68 25.82 -1.21 -7.82
CA THR A 68 25.94 -2.33 -8.76
C THR A 68 24.69 -3.22 -8.75
N TRP A 69 24.12 -3.50 -7.57
CA TRP A 69 22.85 -4.21 -7.44
C TRP A 69 21.73 -3.46 -8.20
N CYS A 70 21.66 -2.14 -8.04
CA CYS A 70 20.64 -1.31 -8.66
C CYS A 70 20.73 -1.29 -10.18
N LYS A 71 21.95 -1.29 -10.73
CA LYS A 71 22.17 -1.40 -12.19
C LYS A 71 21.60 -2.69 -12.78
N ILE A 72 21.46 -3.75 -11.99
CA ILE A 72 20.89 -5.02 -12.44
C ILE A 72 19.37 -5.03 -12.28
N HIS A 73 18.87 -4.56 -11.13
CA HIS A 73 17.47 -4.75 -10.75
C HIS A 73 16.54 -3.57 -11.10
N ASN A 74 17.04 -2.33 -11.10
CA ASN A 74 16.25 -1.13 -11.42
C ASN A 74 17.06 -0.06 -12.20
N PRO A 75 17.69 -0.43 -13.34
CA PRO A 75 18.58 0.45 -14.08
C PRO A 75 17.92 1.75 -14.59
N GLU A 76 16.65 1.68 -14.97
CA GLU A 76 15.92 2.85 -15.48
C GLU A 76 15.61 3.87 -14.38
N ALA A 77 15.12 3.41 -13.23
CA ALA A 77 14.84 4.28 -12.07
C ALA A 77 16.14 4.92 -11.55
N LEU A 78 17.22 4.14 -11.47
CA LEU A 78 18.54 4.65 -11.10
C LEU A 78 19.01 5.75 -12.08
N LYS A 79 18.91 5.50 -13.39
CA LYS A 79 19.31 6.48 -14.41
C LYS A 79 18.52 7.78 -14.30
N LYS A 80 17.19 7.69 -14.22
CA LYS A 80 16.31 8.88 -14.05
C LYS A 80 16.64 9.64 -12.76
N SER A 81 16.91 8.94 -11.67
CA SER A 81 17.33 9.54 -10.40
C SER A 81 18.70 10.23 -10.49
N GLN A 82 19.65 9.68 -11.25
CA GLN A 82 20.96 10.32 -11.49
C GLN A 82 20.85 11.60 -12.33
N GLU A 83 19.92 11.62 -13.29
CA GLU A 83 19.65 12.76 -14.18
C GLU A 83 18.71 13.81 -13.55
N SER A 84 18.02 13.47 -12.45
CA SER A 84 17.05 14.34 -11.80
C SER A 84 17.68 15.54 -11.09
N THR A 85 16.93 16.65 -11.08
CA THR A 85 17.23 17.87 -10.32
C THR A 85 16.31 18.06 -9.11
N VAL A 86 15.32 17.18 -8.93
CA VAL A 86 14.36 17.25 -7.82
C VAL A 86 15.01 16.64 -6.59
N THR A 87 15.31 17.45 -5.57
CA THR A 87 15.86 16.95 -4.31
C THR A 87 14.86 16.05 -3.57
N LEU A 88 15.36 15.16 -2.70
CA LEU A 88 14.51 14.24 -1.93
C LEU A 88 13.42 14.98 -1.14
N ASP A 89 13.77 16.08 -0.48
CA ASP A 89 12.81 16.87 0.30
C ASP A 89 11.73 17.50 -0.59
N ASN A 90 12.07 17.93 -1.81
CA ASN A 90 11.09 18.47 -2.76
C ASN A 90 10.17 17.39 -3.32
N ALA A 91 10.70 16.20 -3.61
CA ALA A 91 9.88 15.05 -4.00
C ALA A 91 8.90 14.65 -2.88
N LEU A 92 9.35 14.66 -1.61
CA LEU A 92 8.48 14.38 -0.45
C LEU A 92 7.42 15.46 -0.24
N LYS A 93 7.75 16.75 -0.45
CA LYS A 93 6.78 17.85 -0.43
C LYS A 93 5.74 17.70 -1.54
N ALA A 94 6.17 17.34 -2.75
CA ALA A 94 5.28 17.07 -3.87
C ALA A 94 4.34 15.89 -3.57
N PHE A 95 4.88 14.80 -3.01
CA PHE A 95 4.09 13.66 -2.58
C PHE A 95 3.09 14.05 -1.49
N THR A 96 3.51 14.86 -0.51
CA THR A 96 2.63 15.37 0.56
C THR A 96 1.45 16.16 -0.03
N ALA A 97 1.74 17.11 -0.91
CA ALA A 97 0.72 17.92 -1.56
C ALA A 97 -0.26 17.07 -2.39
N TRP A 98 0.26 16.06 -3.09
CA TRP A 98 -0.55 15.11 -3.83
C TRP A 98 -1.48 14.32 -2.90
N VAL A 99 -0.98 13.74 -1.80
CA VAL A 99 -1.79 13.02 -0.81
C VAL A 99 -2.89 13.91 -0.21
N ASP A 100 -2.54 15.13 0.20
CA ASP A 100 -3.50 16.07 0.78
C ASP A 100 -4.60 16.46 -0.19
N SER A 101 -4.29 16.58 -1.49
CA SER A 101 -5.28 16.89 -2.52
C SER A 101 -6.38 15.82 -2.63
N TYR A 102 -6.01 14.53 -2.53
CA TYR A 102 -6.99 13.43 -2.59
C TYR A 102 -7.70 13.22 -1.25
N ARG A 103 -7.02 13.44 -0.13
CA ARG A 103 -7.67 13.49 1.19
C ARG A 103 -8.78 14.53 1.21
N GLU A 104 -8.51 15.72 0.69
CA GLU A 104 -9.49 16.81 0.59
C GLU A 104 -10.63 16.46 -0.38
N SER A 105 -10.33 15.79 -1.50
CA SER A 105 -11.36 15.29 -2.43
C SER A 105 -12.30 14.27 -1.77
N THR A 106 -11.75 13.24 -1.10
CA THR A 106 -12.53 12.27 -0.31
C THR A 106 -13.34 12.95 0.79
N ARG A 107 -12.78 14.00 1.41
CA ARG A 107 -13.48 14.77 2.44
C ARG A 107 -14.73 15.45 1.88
N ARG A 108 -14.62 16.06 0.70
CA ARG A 108 -15.76 16.72 0.03
C ARG A 108 -16.84 15.72 -0.37
N GLU A 109 -16.47 14.55 -0.88
CA GLU A 109 -17.41 13.47 -1.23
C GLU A 109 -18.19 12.97 -0.01
N ALA A 110 -17.49 12.73 1.09
CA ALA A 110 -18.12 12.29 2.34
C ALA A 110 -19.08 13.37 2.91
N GLN A 111 -18.72 14.65 2.79
CA GLN A 111 -19.59 15.76 3.20
C GLN A 111 -20.84 15.90 2.33
N ALA A 112 -20.70 15.74 1.01
CA ALA A 112 -21.82 15.75 0.08
C ALA A 112 -22.81 14.60 0.33
N SER A 113 -22.34 13.50 0.91
CA SER A 113 -23.16 12.33 1.25
C SER A 113 -23.99 12.48 2.53
N CYS A 114 -23.95 13.65 3.21
CA CYS A 114 -24.76 13.99 4.40
C CYS A 114 -24.66 13.04 5.61
N VAL A 115 -23.63 12.19 5.69
CA VAL A 115 -23.40 11.26 6.80
C VAL A 115 -22.09 11.62 7.50
N ARG A 116 -22.20 12.26 8.68
CA ARG A 116 -21.07 12.76 9.49
C ARG A 116 -20.03 11.67 9.83
N ASP A 117 -20.46 10.42 9.92
CA ASP A 117 -19.61 9.30 10.34
C ASP A 117 -18.87 8.59 9.19
N LEU A 118 -18.94 9.12 7.96
CA LEU A 118 -18.21 8.57 6.80
C LEU A 118 -16.76 9.05 6.69
N MET A 119 -16.31 10.05 7.46
CA MET A 119 -14.94 10.57 7.37
C MET A 119 -13.93 9.46 7.73
N GLY A 120 -13.13 9.03 6.76
CA GLY A 120 -12.01 8.11 6.95
C GLY A 120 -10.67 8.82 7.07
N GLU A 121 -9.61 8.01 7.13
CA GLU A 121 -8.22 8.44 7.17
C GLU A 121 -7.55 8.23 5.81
N VAL A 122 -6.38 8.83 5.62
CA VAL A 122 -5.44 8.38 4.59
C VAL A 122 -4.91 7.00 5.00
N LYS A 123 -4.86 6.04 4.08
CA LYS A 123 -4.30 4.70 4.27
C LYS A 123 -3.20 4.46 3.24
N ILE A 124 -1.97 4.26 3.71
CA ILE A 124 -0.81 3.98 2.87
C ILE A 124 -0.54 2.49 2.88
N TRP A 125 -0.87 1.82 1.78
CA TRP A 125 -0.69 0.41 1.54
C TRP A 125 0.69 0.19 0.90
N ALA A 126 1.40 -0.85 1.34
CA ALA A 126 2.68 -1.25 0.76
C ALA A 126 2.89 -2.76 0.88
N ASN A 127 3.78 -3.31 0.06
CA ASN A 127 4.20 -4.71 0.06
C ASN A 127 5.11 -5.05 1.26
N GLY A 128 4.55 -4.92 2.46
CA GLY A 128 5.29 -5.05 3.72
C GLY A 128 5.36 -3.71 4.43
N SER A 129 4.69 -3.58 5.57
CA SER A 129 4.71 -2.34 6.36
C SER A 129 6.10 -1.98 6.93
N MET A 130 7.04 -2.93 6.91
CA MET A 130 8.43 -2.72 7.34
C MET A 130 9.38 -2.33 6.20
N GLN A 131 8.90 -2.28 4.95
CA GLN A 131 9.65 -1.90 3.76
C GLN A 131 9.28 -0.46 3.36
N ASP A 132 8.54 -0.23 2.26
CA ASP A 132 8.28 1.12 1.71
C ASP A 132 7.69 2.07 2.75
N ASN A 133 6.74 1.59 3.56
CA ASN A 133 6.13 2.36 4.64
C ASN A 133 7.15 2.85 5.69
N ARG A 134 8.19 2.05 5.94
CA ARG A 134 9.28 2.41 6.84
C ARG A 134 10.28 3.34 6.15
N TRP A 135 10.68 3.01 4.92
CA TRP A 135 11.66 3.80 4.18
C TRP A 135 11.16 5.22 3.91
N ILE A 136 9.89 5.39 3.51
CA ILE A 136 9.29 6.71 3.36
C ILE A 136 9.24 7.47 4.68
N ASP A 137 8.93 6.79 5.80
CA ASP A 137 8.88 7.41 7.13
C ASP A 137 10.25 7.93 7.57
N THR A 138 11.29 7.12 7.34
CA THR A 138 12.67 7.54 7.57
C THR A 138 13.03 8.73 6.68
N ALA A 139 12.64 8.72 5.41
CA ALA A 139 12.91 9.83 4.48
C ALA A 139 12.28 11.15 4.97
N TYR A 140 10.99 11.12 5.38
CA TYR A 140 10.35 12.28 6.01
C TYR A 140 11.10 12.75 7.26
N THR A 141 11.50 11.81 8.12
CA THR A 141 12.22 12.11 9.37
C THR A 141 13.56 12.80 9.09
N ILE A 142 14.36 12.25 8.18
CA ILE A 142 15.70 12.77 7.87
C ILE A 142 15.61 14.13 7.15
N CYS A 143 14.61 14.33 6.29
CA CYS A 143 14.36 15.62 5.66
C CYS A 143 13.71 16.65 6.59
N ASN A 144 13.45 16.29 7.86
CA ASN A 144 12.75 17.13 8.84
C ASN A 144 11.38 17.63 8.33
N LEU A 145 10.63 16.73 7.69
CA LEU A 145 9.31 16.99 7.12
C LEU A 145 8.22 16.22 7.88
N ALA A 146 7.05 16.82 7.99
CA ALA A 146 5.87 16.16 8.54
C ALA A 146 5.13 15.40 7.44
N LYS A 147 4.96 14.08 7.60
CA LYS A 147 4.14 13.26 6.70
C LYS A 147 2.62 13.53 6.89
N PRO A 148 1.80 13.46 5.83
CA PRO A 148 0.36 13.79 5.88
C PRO A 148 -0.55 12.70 6.47
N TRP A 149 0.01 11.60 7.00
CA TRP A 149 -0.76 10.53 7.66
C TRP A 149 -0.18 10.17 9.04
N LYS A 150 -1.00 9.50 9.85
CA LYS A 150 -0.59 9.04 11.18
C LYS A 150 0.09 7.66 11.11
N TYR A 151 0.90 7.32 12.10
CA TYR A 151 1.64 6.04 12.13
C TYR A 151 0.72 4.80 12.02
N TYR A 152 -0.51 4.87 12.53
CA TYR A 152 -1.50 3.78 12.46
C TYR A 152 -2.21 3.67 11.10
N SER A 153 -1.85 4.51 10.13
CA SER A 153 -2.41 4.48 8.77
C SER A 153 -1.56 3.70 7.76
N ASN A 154 -0.42 3.16 8.20
CA ASN A 154 0.38 2.24 7.40
C ASN A 154 -0.32 0.87 7.34
N MET A 155 -0.51 0.37 6.12
CA MET A 155 -1.22 -0.87 5.83
C MET A 155 -0.29 -1.85 5.08
N CYS A 156 -0.42 -3.14 5.39
CA CYS A 156 0.44 -4.20 4.85
C CYS A 156 -0.39 -5.19 4.02
N ILE A 157 -0.19 -5.19 2.69
CA ILE A 157 -0.90 -6.15 1.83
C ILE A 157 -0.38 -7.59 2.00
N MET A 158 0.88 -7.75 2.44
CA MET A 158 1.45 -9.05 2.76
C MET A 158 0.76 -9.75 3.93
N THR A 159 0.40 -8.99 4.97
CA THR A 159 -0.40 -9.54 6.08
C THR A 159 -1.72 -10.09 5.55
N THR A 160 -2.38 -9.37 4.64
CA THR A 160 -3.64 -9.83 4.03
C THR A 160 -3.44 -11.10 3.21
N ASN A 161 -2.43 -11.14 2.34
CA ASN A 161 -2.13 -12.32 1.52
C ASN A 161 -1.77 -13.54 2.36
N ASN A 162 -0.95 -13.38 3.41
CA ASN A 162 -0.58 -14.47 4.29
C ASN A 162 -1.78 -15.00 5.09
N THR A 163 -2.66 -14.12 5.57
CA THR A 163 -3.92 -14.55 6.21
C THR A 163 -4.81 -15.31 5.23
N VAL A 164 -4.91 -14.88 3.97
CA VAL A 164 -5.67 -15.59 2.95
C VAL A 164 -5.07 -16.96 2.65
N LEU A 165 -3.74 -17.06 2.57
CA LEU A 165 -3.04 -18.34 2.42
C LEU A 165 -3.37 -19.29 3.56
N GLU A 166 -3.29 -18.84 4.82
CA GLU A 166 -3.63 -19.66 5.98
C GLU A 166 -5.10 -20.12 5.98
N LEU A 167 -6.02 -19.26 5.54
CA LEU A 167 -7.46 -19.55 5.57
C LEU A 167 -7.96 -20.35 4.36
N THR A 168 -7.26 -20.28 3.22
CA THR A 168 -7.78 -20.79 1.94
C THR A 168 -6.81 -21.67 1.17
N GLY A 169 -5.52 -21.70 1.56
CA GLY A 169 -4.46 -22.41 0.85
C GLY A 169 -3.96 -21.70 -0.43
N ARG A 170 -4.52 -20.54 -0.80
CA ARG A 170 -4.13 -19.80 -2.01
C ARG A 170 -3.18 -18.64 -1.69
N ASN A 171 -2.15 -18.47 -2.51
CA ASN A 171 -1.18 -17.39 -2.40
C ASN A 171 -1.22 -16.53 -3.67
N TYR A 172 -2.05 -15.49 -3.65
CA TYR A 172 -2.27 -14.64 -4.82
C TYR A 172 -1.03 -13.86 -5.26
N ARG A 173 -0.17 -13.46 -4.30
CA ARG A 173 1.12 -12.86 -4.64
C ARG A 173 1.97 -13.83 -5.46
N MET A 174 2.17 -15.06 -4.97
CA MET A 174 2.99 -16.05 -5.70
C MET A 174 2.41 -16.39 -7.07
N GLU A 175 1.08 -16.51 -7.17
CA GLU A 175 0.39 -16.70 -8.45
C GLU A 175 0.70 -15.55 -9.43
N ALA A 176 0.63 -14.30 -8.97
CA ALA A 176 0.89 -13.12 -9.80
C ALA A 176 2.37 -12.94 -10.18
N GLU A 177 3.31 -13.30 -9.30
CA GLU A 177 4.75 -13.18 -9.59
C GLU A 177 5.23 -14.15 -10.67
N GLN A 178 4.55 -15.29 -10.90
CA GLN A 178 4.94 -16.26 -11.94
C GLN A 178 4.85 -15.67 -13.36
N ASP A 179 3.91 -14.78 -13.59
CA ASP A 179 3.66 -14.16 -14.90
C ASP A 179 4.29 -12.77 -15.04
N ARG A 180 4.99 -12.28 -14.00
CA ARG A 180 5.54 -10.93 -13.98
C ARG A 180 6.70 -10.81 -14.97
N LYS A 181 6.58 -9.85 -15.88
CA LYS A 181 7.59 -9.53 -16.89
C LYS A 181 7.89 -8.05 -16.84
N GLY A 182 9.16 -7.68 -16.99
CA GLY A 182 9.60 -6.29 -17.04
C GLY A 182 10.54 -5.93 -15.89
N ALA A 183 11.21 -4.78 -16.06
CA ALA A 183 12.01 -4.16 -15.00
C ALA A 183 11.10 -3.53 -13.95
N HIS A 184 11.64 -3.33 -12.75
CA HIS A 184 10.96 -2.66 -11.65
C HIS A 184 10.73 -1.17 -11.98
N ASP A 185 9.46 -0.74 -11.87
CA ASP A 185 9.00 0.65 -11.90
C ASP A 185 7.96 0.82 -10.81
N ALA A 186 8.15 1.78 -9.91
CA ALA A 186 7.33 1.87 -8.70
C ALA A 186 5.82 2.05 -8.97
N VAL A 187 5.43 2.71 -10.07
CA VAL A 187 4.00 2.89 -10.40
C VAL A 187 3.40 1.61 -10.96
N ALA A 188 4.13 0.93 -11.86
CA ALA A 188 3.75 -0.38 -12.36
C ALA A 188 3.66 -1.41 -11.22
N ASP A 189 4.60 -1.35 -10.27
CA ASP A 189 4.68 -2.21 -9.10
C ASP A 189 3.48 -1.97 -8.17
N CYS A 190 3.07 -0.71 -7.95
CA CYS A 190 1.83 -0.40 -7.24
C CYS A 190 0.60 -1.07 -7.89
N MET A 191 0.47 -0.98 -9.22
CA MET A 191 -0.67 -1.57 -9.93
C MET A 191 -0.65 -3.09 -9.91
N HIS A 192 0.53 -3.71 -10.06
CA HIS A 192 0.72 -5.14 -9.90
C HIS A 192 0.33 -5.60 -8.49
N GLN A 193 0.75 -4.86 -7.47
CA GLN A 193 0.41 -5.09 -6.06
C GLN A 193 -1.09 -5.00 -5.79
N ILE A 194 -1.75 -3.97 -6.32
CA ILE A 194 -3.22 -3.86 -6.25
C ILE A 194 -3.86 -5.07 -6.92
N GLY A 195 -3.36 -5.48 -8.09
CA GLY A 195 -3.87 -6.59 -8.89
C GLY A 195 -3.99 -7.90 -8.11
N TRP A 196 -2.95 -8.31 -7.38
CA TRP A 196 -3.02 -9.52 -6.54
C TRP A 196 -3.64 -9.29 -5.16
N PHE A 197 -3.65 -8.05 -4.67
CA PHE A 197 -4.31 -7.70 -3.41
C PHE A 197 -5.85 -7.77 -3.50
N MET A 198 -6.44 -7.42 -4.64
CA MET A 198 -7.90 -7.43 -4.80
C MET A 198 -8.53 -8.83 -4.64
N PRO A 199 -8.00 -9.90 -5.24
CA PRO A 199 -8.44 -11.27 -4.96
C PRO A 199 -8.34 -11.66 -3.49
N CYS A 200 -7.31 -11.22 -2.75
CA CYS A 200 -7.19 -11.44 -1.31
C CYS A 200 -8.39 -10.85 -0.55
N LEU A 201 -8.74 -9.58 -0.84
CA LEU A 201 -9.89 -8.93 -0.22
C LEU A 201 -11.21 -9.65 -0.53
N THR A 202 -11.38 -10.09 -1.78
CA THR A 202 -12.55 -10.87 -2.21
C THR A 202 -12.66 -12.18 -1.44
N ALA A 203 -11.55 -12.93 -1.32
CA ALA A 203 -11.52 -14.19 -0.57
C ALA A 203 -11.90 -14.00 0.91
N LEU A 204 -11.39 -12.94 1.55
CA LEU A 204 -11.76 -12.61 2.94
C LEU A 204 -13.24 -12.22 3.08
N ARG A 205 -13.78 -11.44 2.13
CA ARG A 205 -15.20 -11.05 2.11
C ARG A 205 -16.09 -12.29 1.98
N ASP A 206 -15.77 -13.19 1.06
CA ASP A 206 -16.56 -14.40 0.83
C ASP A 206 -16.51 -15.37 2.01
N ASN A 207 -15.33 -15.56 2.61
CA ASN A 207 -15.20 -16.37 3.82
C ASN A 207 -16.01 -15.78 4.99
N SER A 208 -16.04 -14.45 5.14
CA SER A 208 -16.87 -13.77 6.16
C SER A 208 -18.38 -13.92 5.90
N ARG A 209 -18.80 -14.05 4.64
CA ARG A 209 -20.20 -14.26 4.26
C ARG A 209 -20.63 -15.70 4.53
N LYS A 210 -19.80 -16.67 4.13
CA LYS A 210 -20.05 -18.11 4.39
C LYS A 210 -20.22 -18.39 5.89
N ARG A 211 -19.28 -17.93 6.72
CA ARG A 211 -19.36 -18.11 8.19
C ARG A 211 -20.64 -17.52 8.79
N ARG A 212 -21.07 -16.33 8.35
CA ARG A 212 -22.32 -15.73 8.81
C ARG A 212 -23.55 -16.56 8.47
N ILE A 213 -23.58 -17.16 7.29
CA ILE A 213 -24.69 -18.05 6.85
C ILE A 213 -24.67 -19.34 7.69
N ASP A 214 -23.49 -19.92 7.92
CA ASP A 214 -23.34 -21.13 8.72
C ASP A 214 -23.78 -20.92 10.18
N ASP A 215 -23.39 -19.80 10.79
CA ASP A 215 -23.79 -19.42 12.16
C ASP A 215 -25.31 -19.23 12.27
N GLN A 216 -25.95 -18.61 11.27
CA GLN A 216 -27.40 -18.44 11.21
C GLN A 216 -28.10 -19.80 11.09
N ASN A 217 -27.59 -20.68 10.23
CA ASN A 217 -28.12 -22.03 10.04
C ASN A 217 -28.00 -22.89 11.30
N GLU A 218 -26.86 -22.81 12.00
CA GLU A 218 -26.66 -23.53 13.25
C GLU A 218 -27.59 -23.01 14.36
N THR A 219 -27.74 -21.68 14.47
CA THR A 219 -28.66 -21.05 15.42
C THR A 219 -30.10 -21.49 15.16
N TYR A 220 -30.53 -21.52 13.90
CA TYR A 220 -31.85 -22.02 13.51
C TYR A 220 -32.06 -23.49 13.90
N ARG A 221 -31.09 -24.37 13.59
CA ARG A 221 -31.14 -25.79 13.97
C ARG A 221 -31.20 -26.00 15.48
N ARG A 222 -30.44 -25.22 16.26
CA ARG A 222 -30.48 -25.26 17.74
C ARG A 222 -31.84 -24.85 18.28
N ASN A 223 -32.46 -23.81 17.72
CA ASN A 223 -33.79 -23.35 18.12
C ASN A 223 -34.88 -24.39 17.81
N GLN A 224 -34.83 -25.01 16.62
CA GLN A 224 -35.74 -26.11 16.24
C GLN A 224 -35.65 -27.29 17.22
N ARG A 225 -34.43 -27.73 17.57
CA ARG A 225 -34.22 -28.81 18.56
C ARG A 225 -34.79 -28.47 19.94
N ARG A 226 -34.64 -27.22 20.41
CA ARG A 226 -35.19 -26.77 21.71
C ARG A 226 -36.71 -26.72 21.74
N MET A 227 -37.37 -26.47 20.62
CA MET A 227 -38.84 -26.50 20.54
C MET A 227 -39.38 -27.92 20.63
N LEU A 228 -38.68 -28.89 20.01
CA LEU A 228 -39.07 -30.30 19.99
C LEU A 228 -38.85 -31.01 21.35
N THR A 229 -37.92 -30.55 22.19
CA THR A 229 -37.65 -31.14 23.51
C THR A 229 -38.45 -30.51 24.67
N ARG A 230 -39.39 -29.59 24.38
CA ARG A 230 -40.29 -28.95 25.35
C ARG A 230 -41.73 -29.50 25.32
N GLN A 231 -41.98 -30.57 24.58
CA GLN A 231 -43.18 -31.41 24.66
C GLN A 231 -42.90 -32.64 25.52
#